data_AF-A0A3M1JHS6-F1
#
_entry.id   AF-A0A3M1JHS6-F1
#
_cell.length_a   1.000
_cell.length_b   1.000
_cell.length_c   1.000
_cell.angle_alpha   90.00
_cell.angle_beta   90.00
_cell.angle_gamma   90.00
#
_symmetry.space_group_name_H-M   'P 1'
#
loop_
_entity.id
_entity.type
_entity.pdbx_description
1 polymer ?
#
loop_
_entity_poly.entity_id
_entity_poly.type
_entity_poly.pdbx_seq_one_letter_code
_entity_poly.pdbx_strand_id
1 'polypeptide(L)'
;MKIAVASDEKTHLTDFVVEELKRRGHQVMLFGPPAGDDLPWTLASEKLGDAVASGEADEGVLFCYTGTGASMAANKVPGIRAALCA
;
A
#
# COMPACT_ATOMS: atom_id res chain seq x y z
N MET A 1 7.47 -11.90 -5.96
CA MET A 1 6.85 -11.46 -4.69
C MET A 1 5.48 -10.89 -5.00
N LYS A 2 4.55 -11.02 -4.05
CA LYS A 2 3.26 -10.34 -4.02
C LYS A 2 3.43 -9.06 -3.22
N ILE A 3 3.19 -7.92 -3.85
CA ILE A 3 3.34 -6.60 -3.23
C ILE A 3 1.97 -5.95 -3.14
N ALA A 4 1.56 -5.62 -1.93
CA ALA A 4 0.38 -4.80 -1.69
C ALA A 4 0.71 -3.33 -1.93
N VAL A 5 -0.14 -2.61 -2.67
CA VAL A 5 -0.02 -1.18 -2.92
C VAL A 5 -1.30 -0.49 -2.51
N ALA A 6 -1.18 0.54 -1.66
CA ALA A 6 -2.33 1.30 -1.18
C ALA A 6 -2.10 2.80 -1.29
N SER A 7 -3.17 3.56 -1.54
CA SER A 7 -3.18 5.01 -1.42
C SER A 7 -4.59 5.54 -1.18
N ASP A 8 -4.72 6.77 -0.69
CA ASP A 8 -5.96 7.55 -0.65
C ASP A 8 -6.21 8.39 -1.90
N GLU A 9 -5.27 8.41 -2.84
CA GLU A 9 -5.48 9.01 -4.15
C GLU A 9 -4.91 8.13 -5.26
N LYS A 10 -5.47 8.25 -6.47
CA LYS A 10 -4.86 7.71 -7.68
C LYS A 10 -4.12 8.83 -8.39
N THR A 11 -2.81 8.70 -8.51
CA THR A 11 -1.93 9.73 -9.08
C THR A 11 -1.00 9.11 -10.13
N HIS A 12 -0.31 9.97 -10.89
CA HIS A 12 0.74 9.51 -11.81
C HIS A 12 1.86 8.74 -11.08
N LEU A 13 2.14 9.06 -9.82
CA LEU A 13 3.13 8.36 -9.00
C LEU A 13 2.67 6.93 -8.67
N THR A 14 1.43 6.76 -8.21
CA THR A 14 0.90 5.43 -7.89
C THR A 14 0.84 4.56 -9.13
N ASP A 15 0.42 5.11 -10.27
CA ASP A 15 0.38 4.39 -11.54
C ASP A 15 1.79 3.98 -11.98
N PHE A 16 2.77 4.89 -11.90
CA PHE A 16 4.16 4.58 -12.22
C PHE A 16 4.73 3.46 -11.35
N VAL A 17 4.53 3.52 -10.03
CA VAL A 17 5.03 2.49 -9.10
C VAL A 17 4.40 1.14 -9.39
N VAL A 18 3.09 1.09 -9.61
CA VAL A 18 2.39 -0.16 -9.93
C VAL A 18 2.94 -0.79 -11.21
N GLU A 19 3.14 0.01 -12.27
CA GLU A 19 3.69 -0.49 -13.52
C GLU A 19 5.16 -0.91 -13.39
N GLU A 20 5.96 -0.17 -12.61
CA GLU A 20 7.35 -0.53 -12.35
C GLU A 20 7.48 -1.84 -11.56
N LEU A 21 6.64 -2.05 -10.54
CA LEU A 21 6.58 -3.30 -9.79
C LEU A 21 6.20 -4.48 -10.69
N LYS A 22 5.19 -4.32 -11.55
CA LYS A 22 4.82 -5.33 -12.55
C LYS A 22 5.96 -5.60 -13.53
N ARG A 23 6.62 -4.55 -14.03
CA ARG A 23 7.76 -4.67 -14.96
C ARG A 23 8.93 -5.45 -14.36
N ARG A 24 9.13 -5.35 -13.05
CA ARG A 24 10.12 -6.14 -12.29
C ARG A 24 9.70 -7.58 -12.00
N GLY A 25 8.50 -7.99 -12.41
CA GLY A 25 7.98 -9.35 -12.26
C GLY A 25 7.25 -9.61 -10.94
N HIS A 26 6.85 -8.56 -10.21
CA HIS A 26 6.04 -8.71 -9.00
C HIS A 26 4.55 -8.85 -9.34
N GLN A 27 3.83 -9.62 -8.53
CA GLN A 27 2.38 -9.60 -8.53
C GLN A 27 1.94 -8.44 -7.65
N VAL A 28 1.03 -7.59 -8.14
CA VAL A 28 0.61 -6.38 -7.43
C VAL A 28 -0.84 -6.52 -6.99
N MET A 29 -1.09 -6.34 -5.69
CA MET A 29 -2.42 -6.23 -5.11
C MET A 29 -2.70 -4.77 -4.80
N LEU A 30 -3.86 -4.25 -5.21
CA LEU A 30 -4.19 -2.83 -5.08
C LEU A 30 -5.27 -2.64 -4.01
N PHE A 31 -5.14 -1.57 -3.23
CA PHE A 31 -6.14 -1.15 -2.24
C PHE A 31 -6.40 0.36 -2.35
N GLY A 32 -7.67 0.75 -2.14
CA GLY A 32 -8.10 2.15 -2.24
C GLY A 32 -8.19 2.64 -3.68
N PRO A 33 -8.13 3.97 -3.93
CA PRO A 33 -8.28 4.53 -5.26
C PRO A 33 -7.40 3.94 -6.38
N PRO A 34 -6.16 3.44 -6.13
CA PRO A 34 -5.43 2.67 -7.14
C PRO A 34 -6.18 1.43 -7.65
N ALA A 35 -7.01 0.79 -6.81
CA ALA A 35 -7.87 -0.33 -7.15
C ALA A 35 -9.22 0.10 -7.75
N GLY A 36 -9.53 1.41 -7.76
CA GLY A 36 -10.84 1.94 -8.15
C GLY A 36 -11.85 2.05 -7.02
N ASP A 37 -11.44 1.77 -5.77
CA ASP A 37 -12.29 1.90 -4.58
C ASP A 37 -12.13 3.29 -3.95
N ASP A 38 -13.22 3.93 -3.55
CA ASP A 38 -13.14 5.17 -2.75
C ASP A 38 -12.94 4.80 -1.27
N LEU A 39 -11.67 4.78 -0.83
CA LEU A 39 -11.30 4.48 0.55
C LEU A 39 -10.36 5.55 1.11
N PRO A 40 -10.61 6.03 2.36
CA PRO A 40 -9.67 6.91 3.04
C PRO A 40 -8.36 6.19 3.36
N TRP A 41 -7.27 6.97 3.52
CA TRP A 41 -5.92 6.43 3.75
C TRP A 41 -5.84 5.50 4.96
N THR A 42 -6.66 5.72 6.00
CA THR A 42 -6.69 4.88 7.21
C THR A 42 -7.07 3.44 6.85
N LEU A 43 -8.20 3.26 6.15
CA LEU A 43 -8.72 1.95 5.77
C LEU A 43 -7.87 1.29 4.68
N ALA A 44 -7.35 2.08 3.73
CA ALA A 44 -6.44 1.56 2.70
C ALA A 44 -5.13 1.04 3.32
N SER A 45 -4.60 1.74 4.32
CA SER A 45 -3.38 1.34 5.04
C SER A 45 -3.60 0.12 5.93
N GLU A 46 -4.75 0.03 6.60
CA GLU A 46 -5.15 -1.13 7.41
C GLU A 46 -5.27 -2.38 6.53
N LYS A 47 -6.02 -2.32 5.42
CA LYS A 47 -6.16 -3.44 4.48
C LYS A 47 -4.83 -3.94 3.92
N LEU A 48 -3.93 -3.02 3.56
CA LEU A 48 -2.57 -3.39 3.13
C LEU A 48 -1.80 -4.06 4.27
N GLY A 49 -1.90 -3.53 5.49
CA GLY A 49 -1.31 -4.12 6.68
C GLY A 49 -1.82 -5.54 6.93
N ASP A 50 -3.13 -5.77 6.86
CA ASP A 50 -3.73 -7.09 7.03
C ASP A 50 -3.27 -8.09 5.97
N ALA A 51 -3.16 -7.66 4.71
CA ALA A 51 -2.67 -8.50 3.62
C ALA A 51 -1.22 -8.95 3.86
N VAL A 52 -0.35 -8.05 4.36
CA VAL A 52 1.04 -8.39 4.69
C VAL A 52 1.11 -9.25 5.97
N ALA A 53 0.35 -8.91 7.01
CA ALA A 53 0.37 -9.62 8.29
C ALA A 53 -0.15 -11.06 8.17
N SER A 54 -1.12 -11.30 7.28
CA SER A 54 -1.68 -12.61 6.98
C SER A 54 -0.83 -13.45 6.01
N GLY A 55 0.18 -12.85 5.36
CA GLY A 55 0.98 -13.50 4.32
C GLY A 55 0.28 -13.60 2.96
N GLU A 56 -0.82 -12.90 2.76
CA GLU A 56 -1.44 -12.75 1.43
C GLU A 56 -0.52 -11.95 0.48
N ALA A 57 0.16 -10.94 1.03
CA ALA A 57 1.26 -10.21 0.39
C ALA A 57 2.57 -10.44 1.16
N ASP A 58 3.69 -10.44 0.44
CA ASP A 58 5.03 -10.57 1.03
C ASP A 58 5.47 -9.23 1.64
N GLU A 59 5.18 -8.12 0.95
CA GLU A 59 5.54 -6.75 1.34
C GLU A 59 4.46 -5.75 0.92
N GLY A 60 4.55 -4.52 1.43
CA GLY A 60 3.61 -3.44 1.13
C GLY A 60 4.28 -2.10 0.83
N VAL A 61 3.71 -1.35 -0.11
CA VAL A 61 4.08 0.04 -0.44
C VAL A 61 2.84 0.91 -0.33
N LEU A 62 2.90 1.95 0.50
CA LEU A 62 1.76 2.81 0.81
C LEU A 62 2.07 4.27 0.52
N PHE A 63 1.11 4.98 -0.06
CA PHE A 63 1.22 6.39 -0.43
C PHE A 63 0.10 7.20 0.22
N CYS A 64 0.45 8.34 0.78
CA CYS A 64 -0.46 9.47 0.98
C CYS A 64 0.35 10.75 0.79
N TYR A 65 -0.24 11.93 1.01
CA TYR A 65 0.45 13.20 0.78
C TYR A 65 1.85 13.29 1.42
N THR A 66 2.01 12.87 2.68
CA THR A 66 3.32 12.85 3.37
C THR A 66 3.84 11.46 3.71
N GLY A 67 3.03 10.41 3.51
CA GLY A 67 3.28 9.05 4.01
C GLY A 67 3.20 8.89 5.55
N THR A 68 3.17 9.97 6.33
CA THR A 68 3.16 9.93 7.80
C THR A 68 1.89 9.28 8.35
N GLY A 69 0.73 9.75 7.90
CA GLY A 69 -0.56 9.20 8.34
C GLY A 69 -0.69 7.72 7.98
N ALA A 70 -0.43 7.39 6.72
CA ALA A 70 -0.54 6.03 6.21
C ALA A 70 0.42 5.06 6.93
N SER A 71 1.68 5.45 7.15
CA SER A 71 2.63 4.62 7.91
C SER A 71 2.23 4.44 9.38
N MET A 72 1.67 5.47 10.03
CA MET A 72 1.13 5.33 11.39
C MET A 72 -0.04 4.35 11.44
N ALA A 73 -0.98 4.41 10.48
CA ALA A 73 -2.13 3.51 10.42
C ALA A 73 -1.70 2.06 10.17
N ALA A 74 -0.84 1.81 9.18
CA ALA A 74 -0.34 0.46 8.90
C ALA A 74 0.38 -0.16 10.11
N ASN A 75 1.15 0.64 10.87
CA ASN A 75 1.82 0.20 12.09
C ASN A 75 0.87 -0.13 13.26
N LYS A 76 -0.44 0.14 13.15
CA LYS A 76 -1.44 -0.31 14.14
C LYS A 76 -1.87 -1.76 13.92
N VAL A 77 -1.61 -2.33 12.75
CA VAL A 77 -1.87 -3.75 12.47
C VAL A 77 -0.79 -4.61 13.16
N PRO A 78 -1.16 -5.56 14.05
CA PRO A 78 -0.18 -6.43 14.69
C PRO A 78 0.68 -7.20 13.70
N GLY A 79 2.00 -7.15 13.89
CA GLY A 79 2.99 -7.82 13.02
C GLY A 79 3.58 -6.92 11.92
N ILE A 80 3.00 -5.75 11.67
CA ILE A 80 3.47 -4.81 10.66
C ILE A 80 4.54 -3.86 11.19
N ARG A 81 5.49 -3.53 10.31
CA ARG A 81 6.56 -2.54 10.51
C ARG A 81 6.66 -1.66 9.27
N ALA A 82 5.80 -0.65 9.16
CA ALA A 82 5.79 0.31 8.08
C ALA A 82 6.81 1.43 8.36
N ALA A 83 7.76 1.63 7.44
CA ALA A 83 8.76 2.68 7.52
C ALA A 83 8.40 3.82 6.55
N LEU A 84 8.42 5.07 7.05
CA LEU A 84 8.31 6.25 6.22
C LEU A 84 9.67 6.56 5.58
N CYS A 85 9.69 6.72 4.25
CA CYS A 85 10.87 7.06 3.46
C CYS A 85 10.57 8.30 2.59
N ALA A 86 11.56 9.18 2.41
CA ALA A 86 11.46 10.43 1.65
C ALA A 86 12.44 10.46 0.47
#